data_AF-A0A378UD41-F1
#
_entry.id   AF-A0A378UD41-F1
#
_cell.length_a   1.000
_cell.length_b   1.000
_cell.length_c   1.000
_cell.angle_alpha   90.00
_cell.angle_beta   90.00
_cell.angle_gamma   90.00
#
_symmetry.space_group_name_H-M   'P 1'
#
loop_
_entity.id
_entity.type
_entity.pdbx_description
1 polymer ?
#
loop_
_entity_poly.entity_id
_entity_poly.type
_entity_poly.pdbx_seq_one_letter_code
_entity_poly.pdbx_strand_id
1 'polypeptide(L)' 'MLGEVAASDSDRPRFTGTLTIRYLRATPLGDLHAEGRITRTDGIKAFASGHVSDDQGITAEAEGVFILPKWARG' A
#
# COMPACT_ATOMS: atom_id res chain seq x y z
N MET A 1 2.74 5.33 0.89
CA MET A 1 2.62 4.59 -0.39
C MET A 1 2.68 3.08 -0.15
N LEU A 2 1.72 2.30 -0.65
CA LEU A 2 1.59 0.88 -0.26
C LEU A 2 2.64 -0.06 -0.88
N GLY A 3 3.03 0.17 -2.13
CA GLY A 3 4.02 -0.69 -2.82
C GLY A 3 5.39 -0.65 -2.13
N GLU A 4 5.86 0.53 -1.76
CA GLU A 4 7.10 0.74 -1.02
C GLU A 4 7.07 0.02 0.34
N VAL A 5 5.98 0.20 1.08
CA VAL A 5 5.77 -0.46 2.37
C VAL A 5 5.80 -1.98 2.23
N ALA A 6 5.15 -2.52 1.19
CA ALA A 6 5.10 -3.95 0.94
C ALA A 6 6.45 -4.54 0.47
N ALA A 7 7.28 -3.74 -0.19
CA ALA A 7 8.59 -4.13 -0.71
C ALA A 7 9.77 -3.62 0.16
N SER A 8 9.49 -3.28 1.42
CA SER A 8 10.50 -2.75 2.38
C SER A 8 11.58 -3.76 2.74
N ASP A 9 11.32 -5.06 2.55
CA ASP A 9 12.30 -6.14 2.71
C ASP A 9 12.97 -6.43 1.35
N SER A 10 14.26 -6.08 1.23
CA SER A 10 15.03 -6.24 0.00
C SER A 10 15.15 -7.70 -0.45
N ASP A 11 15.11 -8.65 0.49
CA ASP A 11 15.23 -10.07 0.19
C ASP A 11 13.89 -10.71 -0.20
N ARG A 12 12.79 -9.98 0.00
CA ARG A 12 11.42 -10.46 -0.24
C ARG A 12 10.65 -9.46 -1.10
N PRO A 13 11.05 -9.27 -2.38
CA PRO A 13 10.37 -8.35 -3.28
C PRO A 13 8.90 -8.75 -3.42
N ARG A 14 7.99 -7.78 -3.39
CA ARG A 14 6.56 -8.04 -3.55
C ARG A 14 5.99 -7.21 -4.68
N PHE A 15 5.22 -7.86 -5.55
CA PHE A 15 4.51 -7.19 -6.63
C PHE A 15 3.05 -6.98 -6.28
N THR A 16 2.47 -5.89 -6.78
CA THR A 16 1.05 -5.61 -6.61
C THR A 16 0.23 -6.71 -7.25
N GLY A 17 -0.62 -7.39 -6.46
CA GLY A 17 -1.64 -8.31 -6.96
C GLY A 17 -2.97 -7.61 -7.15
N THR A 18 -3.44 -6.90 -6.12
CA THR A 18 -4.69 -6.13 -6.16
C THR A 18 -4.52 -4.84 -5.37
N LEU A 19 -5.12 -3.77 -5.87
CA LEU A 19 -5.19 -2.48 -5.19
C LEU A 19 -6.63 -1.97 -5.27
N THR A 20 -7.22 -1.69 -4.11
CA THR A 20 -8.54 -1.10 -3.97
C THR A 20 -8.37 0.29 -3.38
N ILE A 21 -8.93 1.30 -4.04
CA ILE A 21 -8.86 2.70 -3.58
C ILE A 21 -10.28 3.23 -3.45
N ARG A 22 -10.58 3.85 -2.32
CA ARG A 22 -11.82 4.61 -2.10
C ARG A 22 -11.49 6.09 -2.01
N TYR A 23 -11.93 6.85 -3.01
CA TYR A 23 -11.85 8.32 -2.99
C TYR A 23 -12.98 8.87 -2.15
N LEU A 24 -12.65 9.49 -1.02
CA LEU A 24 -13.62 10.05 -0.07
C LEU A 24 -14.04 11.47 -0.48
N ARG A 25 -13.09 12.22 -1.05
CA ARG A 25 -13.27 13.58 -1.56
C ARG A 25 -12.20 13.90 -2.60
N ALA A 26 -12.35 15.02 -3.31
CA ALA A 26 -11.32 15.50 -4.22
C ALA A 26 -10.00 15.70 -3.48
N THR A 27 -8.89 15.28 -4.10
CA THR A 27 -7.54 15.49 -3.57
C THR A 27 -6.98 16.78 -4.17
N PRO A 28 -6.73 17.82 -3.36
CA PRO A 28 -6.16 19.06 -3.86
C PRO A 28 -4.71 18.85 -4.33
N LEU A 29 -4.22 19.75 -5.17
CA LEU A 29 -2.80 19.84 -5.49
C LEU A 29 -2.06 20.57 -4.36
N GLY A 30 -0.80 20.20 -4.10
CA GLY A 30 0.04 20.83 -3.08
C GLY A 30 0.53 19.81 -2.06
N ASP A 31 0.68 20.26 -0.82
CA ASP A 31 1.20 19.45 0.28
C ASP A 31 0.20 18.36 0.67
N LEU A 32 0.65 17.11 0.53
CA LEU A 32 -0.12 15.91 0.85
C LEU A 32 0.72 14.97 1.70
N HIS A 33 0.09 14.30 2.65
CA HIS A 33 0.68 13.21 3.40
C HIS A 33 0.16 11.87 2.91
N ALA A 34 1.06 10.89 2.74
CA ALA A 34 0.69 9.55 2.31
C ALA A 34 1.29 8.50 3.23
N GLU A 35 0.47 7.85 4.05
CA GLU A 35 0.90 6.81 4.98
C GLU A 35 0.49 5.43 4.46
N GLY A 36 1.25 4.40 4.84
CA GLY A 36 0.88 3.02 4.61
C GLY A 36 1.57 2.08 5.59
N ARG A 37 0.95 0.93 5.84
CA ARG A 37 1.50 -0.13 6.70
C ARG A 37 1.11 -1.50 6.19
N ILE A 38 1.98 -2.50 6.36
CA ILE A 38 1.57 -3.90 6.27
C ILE A 38 0.68 -4.19 7.47
N THR A 39 -0.52 -4.71 7.22
CA THR A 39 -1.47 -5.10 8.27
C THR A 39 -1.35 -6.57 8.60
N ARG A 40 -1.01 -7.42 7.61
CA ARG A 40 -0.79 -8.87 7.79
C ARG A 40 0.08 -9.43 6.68
N THR A 41 0.85 -10.47 6.98
CA THR A 41 1.43 -11.36 5.96
C THR A 41 0.88 -12.77 6.15
N ASP A 42 0.43 -13.40 5.06
CA ASP A 42 -0.06 -14.77 5.02
C ASP A 42 0.57 -15.51 3.84
N GLY A 43 1.54 -16.38 4.15
CA GLY A 43 2.37 -17.06 3.16
C GLY A 43 3.03 -16.07 2.18
N ILE A 44 2.69 -16.21 0.89
CA ILE A 44 3.22 -15.37 -0.18
C ILE A 44 2.51 -14.01 -0.31
N LYS A 45 1.45 -13.77 0.46
CA LYS A 45 0.63 -12.55 0.39
C LYS A 45 0.96 -11.60 1.53
N ALA A 46 1.24 -10.34 1.25
CA ALA A 46 1.21 -9.26 2.22
C ALA A 46 -0.02 -8.39 1.96
N PHE A 47 -0.77 -8.09 3.02
CA PHE A 47 -1.89 -7.18 3.02
C PHE A 47 -1.42 -5.86 3.61
N ALA A 48 -1.72 -4.75 2.94
CA ALA A 48 -1.36 -3.42 3.41
C ALA A 48 -2.58 -2.49 3.35
N SER A 49 -2.61 -1.53 4.26
CA SER A 49 -3.57 -0.43 4.26
C SER A 49 -2.84 0.91 4.34
N GLY A 50 -3.48 1.95 3.83
CA GLY A 50 -2.91 3.30 3.82
C GLY A 50 -3.88 4.33 3.33
N HIS A 51 -3.45 5.58 3.33
CA HIS A 51 -4.27 6.71 2.95
C HIS A 51 -3.45 7.87 2.41
N VAL A 52 -4.13 8.78 1.70
CA VAL A 52 -3.64 10.12 1.37
C VAL A 52 -4.48 11.13 2.14
N SER A 53 -3.84 12.14 2.73
CA SER A 53 -4.48 13.22 3.47
C SER A 53 -3.88 14.58 3.13
N ASP A 54 -4.70 15.63 3.25
CA ASP A 54 -4.25 17.02 3.36
C ASP A 54 -4.50 17.52 4.80
N ASP A 55 -4.42 18.84 5.01
CA ASP A 55 -4.66 19.50 6.30
C ASP A 55 -6.09 19.34 6.85
N GLN A 56 -7.06 19.04 5.99
CA GLN A 56 -8.47 18.77 6.32
C GLN A 56 -8.76 17.27 6.51
N GLY A 57 -7.76 16.39 6.37
CA GLY A 57 -7.87 14.96 6.66
C GLY A 57 -7.78 14.07 5.42
N ILE A 58 -8.34 12.86 5.48
CA ILE A 58 -8.15 11.85 4.42
C ILE A 58 -8.94 12.21 3.15
N THR A 59 -8.27 12.12 2.00
CA THR A 59 -8.88 12.28 0.67
C THR A 59 -9.13 10.93 -0.02
N ALA A 60 -8.25 9.96 0.22
CA ALA A 60 -8.35 8.61 -0.33
C ALA A 60 -7.82 7.57 0.66
N GLU A 61 -8.52 6.44 0.77
CA GLU A 61 -8.05 5.25 1.47
C GLU A 61 -7.69 4.15 0.48
N ALA A 62 -6.71 3.33 0.83
CA ALA A 62 -6.25 2.23 -0.01
C ALA A 62 -6.03 0.95 0.79
N GLU A 63 -6.42 -0.16 0.18
CA GLU A 63 -6.06 -1.51 0.60
C GLU A 63 -5.34 -2.22 -0.55
N GLY A 64 -4.27 -2.95 -0.24
CA GLY A 64 -3.46 -3.64 -1.22
C GLY A 64 -3.13 -5.07 -0.82
N VAL A 65 -3.08 -5.95 -1.82
CA VAL A 65 -2.53 -7.30 -1.69
C VAL A 65 -1.29 -7.38 -2.57
N PHE A 66 -0.16 -7.76 -1.95
CA PHE A 66 1.14 -7.85 -2.57
C PHE A 66 1.66 -9.28 -2.53
N ILE A 67 2.27 -9.74 -3.62
CA ILE A 67 2.61 -11.13 -3.86
C ILE A 67 4.12 -11.31 -3.97
N LEU A 68 4.68 -12.21 -3.16
CA LEU A 68 6.07 -12.69 -3.31
C LEU A 68 6.15 -13.53 -4.60
N PRO A 69 6.95 -13.12 -5.61
CA PRO A 69 7.01 -13.82 -6.89
C PRO A 69 7.63 -15.21 -6.75
N LYS A 70 7.31 -16.13 -7.68
CA LYS A 70 7.70 -17.55 -7.57
C LYS A 70 9.20 -17.77 -7.34
N TRP A 71 10.05 -17.02 -8.05
CA TRP A 71 11.50 -17.13 -7.97
C TRP A 71 12.09 -16.66 -6.63
N ALA A 72 11.33 -15.90 -5.83
CA ALA A 72 11.76 -15.36 -4.54
C ALA A 72 11.21 -16.14 -3.34
N ARG A 73 10.59 -17.32 -3.55
CA ARG A 73 9.94 -18.10 -2.49
C ARG A 73 10.87 -19.09 -1.79
N GLY A 74 12.10 -19.26 -2.28
CA GLY A 74 12.98 -20.38 -1.95
C GLY A 74 13.06 -21.37 -3.10
#